data_AF-A0A3B6U8T3-F1
#
_entry.id   AF-A0A3B6U8T3-F1
#
_cell.length_a   1.000
_cell.length_b   1.000
_cell.length_c   1.000
_cell.angle_alpha   90.00
_cell.angle_beta   90.00
_cell.angle_gamma   90.00
#
_symmetry.space_group_name_H-M   'P 1'
#
loop_
_entity.id
_entity.type
_entity.pdbx_description
1 polymer ?
#
loop_
_entity_poly.entity_id
_entity_poly.type
_entity_poly.pdbx_seq_one_letter_code
_entity_poly.pdbx_strand_id
1 'polypeptide(L)'
;MAWLRLLATILALLATAGVAHSFEFHEDTVDAIQLGFRNGSLTSAALVRFYLDQIRRLKPLLHAVIEVNPDALRQAKRADAERRRGTATGPLHGVPVLLKDNIATRDALNTTAGSLALLGSVVKRDAGVAARLRRAGAVVLGKASLSEWANFRNVRNGWSARGGQTRNPYVLSSDPCGSSSGSGVAAAANMAAVTLGTETDGSILCPSSFNSVVGIKPTLGLTSRAGVVPITTRQDSVGPMCRTVSDAVHVLDAIVGYDKLDAAATRAASKYIPYGGYLQFLKKDGLRGKRIGVPNVLFQQGLGEKQMRVYEQQLGRMRLLSYFKSP
;
A
#
# COMPACT_ATOMS: atom_id res chain seq x y z
N MET A 1 29.04 -4.64 56.42
CA MET A 1 28.00 -3.79 55.78
C MET A 1 28.36 -3.25 54.40
N ALA A 2 29.64 -3.23 53.98
CA ALA A 2 30.04 -2.74 52.65
C ALA A 2 29.69 -3.69 51.48
N TRP A 3 29.71 -5.01 51.71
CA TRP A 3 29.46 -6.03 50.67
C TRP A 3 28.01 -6.12 50.20
N LEU A 4 27.04 -5.85 51.10
CA LEU A 4 25.61 -5.80 50.76
C LEU A 4 25.24 -4.57 49.93
N ARG A 5 25.98 -3.46 50.07
CA ARG A 5 25.77 -2.25 49.27
C ARG A 5 26.28 -2.40 47.84
N LEU A 6 27.36 -3.16 47.63
CA LEU A 6 27.93 -3.43 46.31
C LEU A 6 27.06 -4.38 45.47
N LEU A 7 26.46 -5.40 46.10
CA LEU A 7 25.50 -6.30 45.44
C LEU A 7 24.19 -5.59 45.05
N ALA A 8 23.70 -4.67 45.89
CA ALA A 8 22.53 -3.87 45.58
C ALA A 8 22.78 -2.86 44.43
N THR A 9 24.00 -2.36 44.27
CA THR A 9 24.36 -1.49 43.12
C THR A 9 24.52 -2.26 41.82
N ILE A 10 25.05 -3.49 41.86
CA ILE A 10 25.18 -4.34 40.66
C ILE A 10 23.80 -4.85 40.19
N LEU A 11 22.88 -5.16 41.11
CA LEU A 11 21.49 -5.50 40.77
C LEU A 11 20.68 -4.31 40.24
N ALA A 12 20.96 -3.08 40.71
CA ALA A 12 20.35 -1.87 40.17
C ALA A 12 20.88 -1.49 38.77
N LEU A 13 22.13 -1.84 38.45
CA LEU A 13 22.73 -1.66 37.11
C LEU A 13 22.33 -2.74 36.10
N LEU A 14 21.83 -3.90 36.55
CA LEU A 14 21.28 -4.95 35.69
C LEU A 14 19.77 -4.78 35.43
N ALA A 15 19.07 -3.97 36.22
CA ALA A 15 17.64 -3.68 36.03
C ALA A 15 17.35 -2.61 34.95
N THR A 16 18.39 -1.99 34.37
CA THR A 16 18.25 -1.06 33.22
C THR A 16 18.46 -1.76 31.87
N ALA A 17 18.73 -3.07 31.86
CA ALA A 17 18.81 -3.86 30.65
C ALA A 17 17.40 -4.18 30.13
N GLY A 18 16.91 -3.33 29.21
CA GLY A 18 15.89 -3.72 28.24
C GLY A 18 14.47 -3.26 28.55
N VAL A 19 14.27 -1.97 28.80
CA VAL A 19 13.06 -1.34 28.21
C VAL A 19 13.36 -1.25 26.73
N ALA A 20 13.00 -2.29 25.97
CA ALA A 20 12.89 -2.18 24.54
C ALA A 20 11.90 -1.03 24.31
N HIS A 21 12.42 0.16 23.96
CA HIS A 21 11.59 1.24 23.46
C HIS A 21 10.80 0.62 22.31
N SER A 22 9.50 0.46 22.51
CA SER A 22 8.59 0.10 21.43
C SER A 22 8.75 1.23 20.42
N PHE A 23 9.51 0.97 19.36
CA PHE A 23 9.55 1.90 18.24
C PHE A 23 8.12 1.99 17.72
N GLU A 24 7.48 3.12 17.95
CA GLU A 24 6.09 3.37 17.56
C GLU A 24 6.08 3.71 16.07
N PHE A 25 5.87 2.69 15.23
CA PHE A 25 5.67 2.86 13.79
C PHE A 25 4.31 3.53 13.54
N HIS A 26 4.26 4.85 13.59
CA HIS A 26 3.10 5.62 13.17
C HIS A 26 3.48 6.52 11.99
N GLU A 27 2.88 6.26 10.83
CA GLU A 27 3.02 7.10 9.62
C GLU A 27 4.41 7.07 8.93
N ASP A 28 5.29 6.12 9.25
CA ASP A 28 6.60 6.01 8.59
C ASP A 28 6.48 5.76 7.08
N THR A 29 7.30 6.49 6.32
CA THR A 29 7.44 6.35 4.86
C THR A 29 8.39 5.21 4.50
N VAL A 30 8.36 4.77 3.24
CA VAL A 30 9.31 3.80 2.69
C VAL A 30 10.75 4.27 2.87
N ASP A 31 11.02 5.57 2.69
CA ASP A 31 12.35 6.16 2.88
C ASP A 31 12.82 6.05 4.34
N ALA A 32 11.94 6.35 5.30
CA ALA A 32 12.23 6.23 6.74
C ALA A 32 12.44 4.77 7.14
N ILE A 33 11.61 3.85 6.64
CA ILE A 33 11.77 2.41 6.83
C ILE A 33 13.14 1.93 6.31
N GLN A 34 13.53 2.34 5.10
CA GLN A 34 14.82 1.96 4.53
C GLN A 34 15.99 2.59 5.30
N LEU A 35 15.84 3.81 5.82
CA LEU A 35 16.83 4.41 6.70
C LEU A 35 17.04 3.57 7.97
N GLY A 36 15.95 3.15 8.62
CA GLY A 36 15.97 2.27 9.78
C GLY A 36 16.61 0.90 9.48
N PHE A 37 16.34 0.35 8.30
CA PHE A 37 17.00 -0.89 7.86
C PHE A 37 18.51 -0.71 7.64
N ARG A 38 18.96 0.44 7.12
CA ARG A 38 20.38 0.71 6.84
C ARG A 38 21.19 0.99 8.12
N ASN A 39 20.63 1.74 9.06
CA ASN A 39 21.31 2.09 10.30
C ASN A 39 21.16 1.02 11.40
N GLY A 40 20.38 -0.03 11.16
CA GLY A 40 20.17 -1.14 12.08
C GLY A 40 19.15 -0.88 13.19
N SER A 41 18.49 0.29 13.21
CA SER A 41 17.43 0.60 14.19
C SER A 41 16.13 -0.15 13.91
N LEU A 42 16.00 -0.76 12.72
CA LEU A 42 14.85 -1.54 12.32
C LEU A 42 15.27 -2.78 11.51
N THR A 43 14.57 -3.89 11.70
CA THR A 43 14.67 -5.08 10.85
C THR A 43 13.34 -5.33 10.13
N SER A 44 13.36 -5.95 8.96
CA SER A 44 12.15 -6.35 8.23
C SER A 44 11.29 -7.27 9.11
N ALA A 45 11.89 -8.19 9.86
CA ALA A 45 11.18 -9.06 10.78
C ALA A 45 10.50 -8.31 11.94
N ALA A 46 11.09 -7.23 12.45
CA ALA A 46 10.43 -6.38 13.45
C ALA A 46 9.27 -5.58 12.83
N LEU A 47 9.48 -5.00 11.65
CA LEU A 47 8.43 -4.26 10.93
C LEU A 47 7.22 -5.15 10.56
N VAL A 48 7.48 -6.38 10.09
CA VAL A 48 6.40 -7.34 9.79
C VAL A 48 5.66 -7.75 11.04
N ARG A 49 6.34 -8.01 12.17
CA ARG A 49 5.67 -8.30 13.44
C ARG A 49 4.75 -7.16 13.86
N PHE A 50 5.23 -5.92 13.78
CA PHE A 50 4.44 -4.74 14.05
C PHE A 50 3.14 -4.72 13.24
N TYR A 51 3.21 -4.86 11.92
CA TYR A 51 2.01 -4.82 11.08
C TYR A 51 1.08 -6.03 11.30
N LEU A 52 1.62 -7.21 11.59
CA LEU A 52 0.80 -8.37 11.98
C LEU A 52 0.02 -8.12 13.27
N ASP A 53 0.64 -7.44 14.24
CA ASP A 53 -0.02 -7.06 15.49
C ASP A 53 -1.10 -5.99 15.26
N GLN A 54 -0.84 -5.00 14.40
CA GLN A 54 -1.86 -4.03 13.96
C GLN A 54 -3.03 -4.72 13.27
N ILE A 55 -2.76 -5.67 12.37
CA ILE A 55 -3.80 -6.45 11.69
C ILE A 55 -4.62 -7.24 12.73
N ARG A 56 -3.98 -7.94 13.67
CA ARG A 56 -4.68 -8.71 14.70
C ARG A 56 -5.63 -7.83 15.51
N ARG A 57 -5.18 -6.62 15.89
CA ARG A 57 -5.94 -5.67 16.70
C ARG A 57 -7.12 -5.06 15.93
N LEU A 58 -6.91 -4.68 14.67
CA LEU A 58 -7.87 -3.87 13.91
C LEU A 58 -8.78 -4.68 12.99
N LYS A 59 -8.39 -5.90 12.59
CA LYS A 59 -9.20 -6.75 11.69
C LYS A 59 -10.63 -6.98 12.20
N PRO A 60 -10.89 -7.29 13.48
CA PRO A 60 -12.27 -7.50 13.97
C PRO A 60 -13.17 -6.27 13.82
N LEU A 61 -12.58 -5.08 13.73
CA LEU A 61 -13.31 -3.82 13.60
C LEU A 61 -13.44 -3.37 12.14
N LEU A 62 -12.33 -3.41 11.41
CA LEU A 62 -12.21 -2.79 10.08
C LEU A 62 -12.41 -3.77 8.92
N HIS A 63 -12.20 -5.07 9.14
CA HIS A 63 -12.28 -6.11 8.10
C HIS A 63 -11.44 -5.84 6.83
N ALA A 64 -10.40 -5.00 6.93
CA ALA A 64 -9.62 -4.54 5.79
C ALA A 64 -8.66 -5.59 5.21
N VAL A 65 -8.25 -6.57 6.03
CA VAL A 65 -7.36 -7.67 5.64
C VAL A 65 -8.14 -8.98 5.67
N ILE A 66 -8.32 -9.60 4.52
CA ILE A 66 -9.11 -10.83 4.39
C ILE A 66 -8.29 -12.06 4.76
N GLU A 67 -6.98 -12.05 4.50
CA GLU A 67 -6.08 -13.17 4.77
C GLU A 67 -4.65 -12.67 5.03
N VAL A 68 -3.95 -13.29 5.99
CA VAL A 68 -2.56 -12.97 6.32
C VAL A 68 -1.66 -14.07 5.76
N ASN A 69 -0.51 -13.70 5.20
CA ASN A 69 0.46 -14.67 4.72
C ASN A 69 1.12 -15.39 5.91
N PRO A 70 0.95 -16.71 6.09
CA PRO A 70 1.62 -17.43 7.18
C PRO A 70 3.16 -17.36 7.07
N ASP A 71 3.67 -17.06 5.87
CA ASP A 71 5.10 -17.02 5.57
C ASP A 71 5.72 -15.63 5.70
N ALA A 72 4.93 -14.58 5.97
CA ALA A 72 5.40 -13.19 5.97
C ALA A 72 6.64 -12.99 6.86
N LEU A 73 6.63 -13.54 8.08
CA LEU A 73 7.76 -13.39 9.00
C LEU A 73 9.01 -14.14 8.51
N ARG A 74 8.85 -15.28 7.85
CA ARG A 74 9.97 -16.03 7.26
C ARG A 74 10.57 -15.26 6.08
N GLN A 75 9.72 -14.70 5.22
CA GLN A 75 10.13 -13.85 4.11
C GLN A 75 10.88 -12.60 4.60
N ALA A 76 10.42 -11.99 5.69
CA ALA A 76 11.07 -10.85 6.33
C ALA A 76 12.47 -11.17 6.88
N LYS A 77 12.60 -12.28 7.63
CA LYS A 77 13.91 -12.75 8.13
C LYS A 77 14.89 -13.06 7.00
N ARG A 78 14.38 -13.57 5.87
CA ARG A 78 15.18 -13.78 4.66
C ARG A 78 15.68 -12.45 4.09
N ALA A 79 14.82 -11.44 3.98
CA ALA A 79 15.21 -10.11 3.52
C ALA A 79 16.28 -9.48 4.45
N ASP A 80 16.16 -9.67 5.76
CA ASP A 80 17.20 -9.23 6.72
C ASP A 80 18.54 -9.95 6.52
N ALA A 81 18.51 -11.24 6.18
CA ALA A 81 19.73 -11.99 5.87
C ALA A 81 20.35 -11.58 4.52
N GLU A 82 19.54 -11.33 3.50
CA GLU A 82 19.98 -10.80 2.20
C GLU A 82 20.62 -9.43 2.35
N ARG A 83 20.03 -8.54 3.15
CA ARG A 83 20.60 -7.22 3.47
C ARG A 83 21.97 -7.33 4.15
N ARG A 84 22.11 -8.21 5.15
CA ARG A 84 23.40 -8.44 5.83
C ARG A 84 24.49 -8.99 4.90
N ARG A 85 24.11 -9.71 3.84
CA ARG A 85 25.04 -10.19 2.81
C ARG A 85 25.30 -9.17 1.68
N GLY A 86 24.70 -7.98 1.75
CA GLY A 86 24.84 -6.97 0.70
C GLY A 86 24.05 -7.26 -0.58
N THR A 87 23.09 -8.19 -0.55
CA THR A 87 22.28 -8.58 -1.72
C THR A 87 20.87 -7.97 -1.72
N ALA A 88 20.71 -6.80 -1.08
CA ALA A 88 19.44 -6.08 -1.07
C ALA A 88 19.12 -5.52 -2.47
N THR A 89 17.86 -5.58 -2.88
CA THR A 89 17.42 -5.39 -4.28
C THR A 89 16.82 -4.02 -4.59
N GLY A 90 16.80 -3.09 -3.62
CA GLY A 90 16.32 -1.73 -3.82
C GLY A 90 15.39 -1.20 -2.72
N PRO A 91 14.64 -0.12 -3.00
CA PRO A 91 13.88 0.63 -2.00
C PRO A 91 12.73 -0.13 -1.32
N LEU A 92 12.23 -1.21 -1.92
CA LEU A 92 11.19 -2.06 -1.32
C LEU A 92 11.74 -3.32 -0.65
N HIS A 93 13.05 -3.52 -0.62
CA HIS A 93 13.63 -4.71 -0.03
C HIS A 93 13.29 -4.79 1.47
N GLY A 94 12.58 -5.84 1.89
CA GLY A 94 12.09 -6.05 3.25
C GLY A 94 10.83 -5.25 3.63
N VAL A 95 10.25 -4.46 2.72
CA VAL A 95 9.04 -3.66 3.00
C VAL A 95 7.79 -4.54 2.85
N PRO A 96 6.89 -4.59 3.86
CA PRO A 96 5.66 -5.38 3.77
C PRO A 96 4.59 -4.71 2.92
N VAL A 97 3.99 -5.51 2.02
CA VAL A 97 2.93 -5.08 1.10
C VAL A 97 1.67 -5.93 1.24
N LEU A 98 0.50 -5.29 1.29
CA LEU A 98 -0.80 -5.96 1.12
C LEU A 98 -1.27 -5.86 -0.32
N LEU A 99 -1.79 -6.96 -0.85
CA LEU A 99 -2.31 -7.04 -2.20
C LEU A 99 -3.82 -7.25 -2.16
N LYS A 100 -4.61 -6.49 -2.92
CA LYS A 100 -6.04 -6.78 -3.08
C LYS A 100 -6.27 -8.24 -3.45
N ASP A 101 -7.28 -8.87 -2.87
CA ASP A 101 -7.53 -10.32 -2.97
C ASP A 101 -7.92 -10.84 -4.38
N ASN A 102 -8.01 -9.96 -5.38
CA ASN A 102 -8.09 -10.34 -6.78
C ASN A 102 -6.73 -10.43 -7.51
N ILE A 103 -5.61 -10.15 -6.83
CA ILE A 103 -4.25 -10.21 -7.40
C ILE A 103 -3.62 -11.55 -7.02
N ALA A 104 -3.29 -12.42 -7.99
CA ALA A 104 -2.75 -13.75 -7.68
C ALA A 104 -1.36 -13.72 -7.02
N THR A 105 -1.15 -14.63 -6.07
CA THR A 105 0.14 -14.91 -5.43
C THR A 105 0.30 -16.41 -5.23
N ARG A 106 1.47 -16.96 -5.54
CA ARG A 106 1.84 -18.37 -5.32
C ARG A 106 2.29 -18.64 -3.86
N ASP A 107 1.93 -17.79 -2.92
CA ASP A 107 2.06 -18.07 -1.48
C ASP A 107 1.01 -19.10 -1.04
N ALA A 108 1.07 -19.54 0.22
CA ALA A 108 -0.03 -20.21 0.91
C ALA A 108 -1.16 -19.22 1.25
N LEU A 109 -1.72 -18.59 0.21
CA LEU A 109 -2.76 -17.57 0.26
C LEU A 109 -3.80 -17.84 -0.82
N ASN A 110 -5.05 -17.47 -0.57
CA ASN A 110 -6.09 -17.53 -1.58
C ASN A 110 -6.08 -16.28 -2.49
N THR A 111 -6.74 -16.40 -3.65
CA THR A 111 -7.06 -15.27 -4.52
C THR A 111 -8.51 -15.41 -4.94
N THR A 112 -9.41 -14.80 -4.18
CA THR A 112 -10.84 -15.16 -4.25
C THR A 112 -11.72 -14.07 -4.86
N ALA A 113 -11.17 -12.89 -5.10
CA ALA A 113 -11.97 -11.69 -5.40
C ALA A 113 -13.12 -11.50 -4.39
N GLY A 114 -12.90 -11.90 -3.13
CA GLY A 114 -13.90 -11.90 -2.04
C GLY A 114 -14.95 -13.02 -2.08
N SER A 115 -14.97 -13.86 -3.12
CA SER A 115 -16.02 -14.86 -3.32
C SER A 115 -15.68 -16.21 -2.70
N LEU A 116 -16.66 -16.84 -2.03
CA LEU A 116 -16.51 -18.20 -1.52
C LEU A 116 -16.31 -19.24 -2.64
N ALA A 117 -16.76 -18.95 -3.87
CA ALA A 117 -16.63 -19.85 -5.01
C ALA A 117 -15.18 -20.13 -5.42
N LEU A 118 -14.24 -19.23 -5.08
CA LEU A 118 -12.82 -19.36 -5.38
C LEU A 118 -11.99 -19.77 -4.16
N LEU A 119 -12.62 -20.02 -3.01
CA LEU A 119 -11.91 -20.46 -1.80
C LEU A 119 -11.26 -21.82 -2.04
N GLY A 120 -9.96 -21.94 -1.76
CA GLY A 120 -9.17 -23.14 -2.04
C GLY A 120 -8.68 -23.27 -3.49
N SER A 121 -9.02 -22.32 -4.37
CA SER A 121 -8.51 -22.31 -5.74
C SER A 121 -6.99 -22.09 -5.77
N VAL A 122 -6.28 -22.92 -6.53
CA VAL A 122 -4.83 -22.86 -6.65
C VAL A 122 -4.43 -22.07 -7.89
N VAL A 123 -3.81 -20.91 -7.68
CA VAL A 123 -3.27 -20.11 -8.78
C VAL A 123 -1.98 -20.73 -9.33
N LYS A 124 -1.83 -20.71 -10.66
CA LYS A 124 -0.66 -21.32 -11.34
C LYS A 124 0.66 -20.57 -11.08
N ARG A 125 0.59 -19.28 -10.74
CA ARG A 125 1.74 -18.35 -10.65
C ARG A 125 1.35 -17.07 -9.93
N ASP A 126 2.36 -16.30 -9.53
CA ASP A 126 2.20 -14.89 -9.15
C ASP A 126 1.61 -14.07 -10.32
N ALA A 127 0.82 -13.06 -9.96
CA ALA A 127 0.50 -11.98 -10.87
C ALA A 127 1.77 -11.23 -11.30
N GLY A 128 1.77 -10.61 -12.48
CA GLY A 128 2.95 -9.88 -13.00
C GLY A 128 3.48 -8.83 -12.03
N VAL A 129 2.59 -8.08 -11.39
CA VAL A 129 2.91 -7.09 -10.34
C VAL A 129 3.45 -7.72 -9.06
N ALA A 130 2.94 -8.89 -8.64
CA ALA A 130 3.39 -9.57 -7.43
C ALA A 130 4.81 -10.14 -7.63
N ALA A 131 5.06 -10.73 -8.80
CA ALA A 131 6.40 -11.19 -9.18
C ALA A 131 7.42 -10.05 -9.22
N ARG A 132 7.00 -8.86 -9.68
CA ARG A 132 7.81 -7.63 -9.67
C ARG A 132 8.14 -7.15 -8.26
N LEU A 133 7.14 -7.07 -7.39
CA LEU A 133 7.33 -6.73 -5.97
C LEU A 133 8.31 -7.68 -5.28
N ARG A 134 8.21 -8.99 -5.55
CA ARG A 134 9.18 -9.97 -5.03
C ARG A 134 10.59 -9.74 -5.53
N ARG A 135 10.77 -9.44 -6.82
CA ARG A 135 12.10 -9.09 -7.37
C ARG A 135 12.65 -7.82 -6.74
N ALA A 136 11.79 -6.87 -6.37
CA ALA A 136 12.17 -5.69 -5.60
C ALA A 136 12.46 -6.00 -4.11
N GLY A 137 12.24 -7.25 -3.67
CA GLY A 137 12.51 -7.72 -2.31
C GLY A 137 11.39 -7.43 -1.31
N ALA A 138 10.21 -7.01 -1.77
CA ALA A 138 9.07 -6.76 -0.90
C ALA A 138 8.55 -8.06 -0.26
N VAL A 139 8.01 -7.94 0.96
CA VAL A 139 7.41 -9.04 1.70
C VAL A 139 5.90 -9.02 1.51
N VAL A 140 5.33 -10.09 0.95
CA VAL A 140 3.87 -10.18 0.79
C VAL A 140 3.25 -10.46 2.16
N LEU A 141 2.63 -9.44 2.76
CA LEU A 141 2.05 -9.52 4.10
C LEU A 141 0.74 -10.32 4.12
N GLY A 142 -0.02 -10.29 3.03
CA GLY A 142 -1.34 -10.90 2.95
C GLY A 142 -2.21 -10.31 1.85
N LYS A 143 -3.51 -10.52 1.97
CA LYS A 143 -4.55 -10.09 1.04
C LYS A 143 -5.43 -9.01 1.68
N ALA A 144 -5.61 -7.90 0.99
CA ALA A 144 -6.57 -6.86 1.38
C ALA A 144 -7.97 -7.25 0.89
N SER A 145 -8.99 -6.95 1.70
CA SER A 145 -10.40 -7.14 1.36
C SER A 145 -10.85 -6.24 0.20
N LEU A 146 -12.00 -6.54 -0.39
CA LEU A 146 -12.58 -5.81 -1.51
C LEU A 146 -14.11 -5.92 -1.54
N SER A 147 -14.77 -5.05 -2.31
CA SER A 147 -16.11 -5.36 -2.83
C SER A 147 -16.04 -6.62 -3.70
N GLU A 148 -16.87 -7.61 -3.44
CA GLU A 148 -16.81 -8.90 -4.14
C GLU A 148 -16.88 -8.74 -5.66
N TRP A 149 -16.08 -9.54 -6.39
CA TRP A 149 -15.93 -9.46 -7.85
C TRP A 149 -15.58 -8.04 -8.35
N ALA A 150 -14.77 -7.33 -7.55
CA ALA A 150 -14.36 -5.96 -7.83
C ALA A 150 -15.54 -5.00 -8.08
N ASN A 151 -16.65 -5.22 -7.39
CA ASN A 151 -17.92 -4.48 -7.53
C ASN A 151 -18.63 -4.69 -8.88
N PHE A 152 -18.24 -5.69 -9.66
CA PHE A 152 -18.99 -6.17 -10.84
C PHE A 152 -20.02 -7.24 -10.46
N ARG A 153 -20.54 -7.11 -9.24
CA ARG A 153 -21.69 -7.81 -8.67
C ARG A 153 -22.45 -6.77 -7.87
N ASN A 154 -23.78 -6.87 -7.81
CA ASN A 154 -24.59 -5.93 -7.04
C ASN A 154 -24.38 -6.14 -5.52
N VAL A 155 -23.42 -5.42 -4.94
CA VAL A 155 -23.05 -5.48 -3.53
C VAL A 155 -22.78 -4.09 -2.96
N ARG A 156 -22.78 -3.97 -1.63
CA ARG A 156 -22.30 -2.77 -0.96
C ARG A 156 -20.77 -2.65 -1.11
N ASN A 157 -20.30 -1.42 -1.22
CA ASN A 157 -18.87 -1.11 -1.21
C ASN A 157 -18.17 -1.74 0.00
N GLY A 158 -17.06 -2.42 -0.24
CA GLY A 158 -16.25 -3.08 0.78
C GLY A 158 -16.83 -4.38 1.36
N TRP A 159 -17.98 -4.84 0.86
CA TRP A 159 -18.55 -6.12 1.28
C TRP A 159 -18.16 -7.28 0.36
N SER A 160 -17.82 -8.42 0.97
CA SER A 160 -17.75 -9.70 0.28
C SER A 160 -18.17 -10.85 1.17
N ALA A 161 -18.62 -11.96 0.59
CA ALA A 161 -19.07 -13.12 1.36
C ALA A 161 -17.94 -13.71 2.22
N ARG A 162 -16.70 -13.71 1.70
CA ARG A 162 -15.54 -14.22 2.43
C ARG A 162 -14.97 -13.21 3.44
N GLY A 163 -14.92 -11.92 3.09
CA GLY A 163 -14.25 -10.88 3.89
C GLY A 163 -15.15 -10.15 4.89
N GLY A 164 -16.47 -10.26 4.74
CA GLY A 164 -17.42 -9.43 5.47
C GLY A 164 -17.43 -7.98 4.97
N GLN A 165 -17.91 -7.06 5.82
CA GLN A 165 -17.99 -5.64 5.50
C GLN A 165 -16.74 -4.89 5.98
N THR A 166 -15.91 -4.44 5.04
CA THR A 166 -14.84 -3.47 5.31
C THR A 166 -15.44 -2.17 5.84
N ARG A 167 -14.84 -1.54 6.87
CA ARG A 167 -15.32 -0.28 7.46
C ARG A 167 -14.28 0.83 7.35
N ASN A 168 -14.74 2.05 7.13
CA ASN A 168 -13.89 3.23 7.06
C ASN A 168 -13.27 3.53 8.45
N PRO A 169 -11.94 3.75 8.56
CA PRO A 169 -11.27 3.90 9.85
C PRO A 169 -11.50 5.27 10.50
N TYR A 170 -11.95 6.28 9.74
CA TYR A 170 -12.26 7.60 10.29
C TYR A 170 -13.66 7.64 10.91
N VAL A 171 -14.63 6.99 10.28
CA VAL A 171 -16.02 6.88 10.75
C VAL A 171 -16.54 5.49 10.37
N LEU A 172 -16.71 4.59 11.34
CA LEU A 172 -17.03 3.18 11.09
C LEU A 172 -18.35 2.93 10.35
N SER A 173 -19.29 3.89 10.41
CA SER A 173 -20.58 3.84 9.70
C SER A 173 -20.51 4.42 8.28
N SER A 174 -19.42 5.10 7.92
CA SER A 174 -19.23 5.67 6.59
C SER A 174 -18.79 4.62 5.57
N ASP A 175 -19.11 4.89 4.31
CA ASP A 175 -18.67 4.06 3.18
C ASP A 175 -17.13 4.11 3.07
N PRO A 176 -16.41 2.97 2.99
CA PRO A 176 -14.99 2.96 2.63
C PRO A 176 -14.74 3.19 1.12
N CYS A 177 -15.80 3.35 0.32
CA CYS A 177 -15.86 3.18 -1.13
C CYS A 177 -15.29 1.82 -1.58
N GLY A 178 -15.11 1.61 -2.87
CA GLY A 178 -14.66 0.35 -3.43
C GLY A 178 -14.26 0.46 -4.89
N SER A 179 -13.79 -0.62 -5.50
CA SER A 179 -13.72 -1.97 -4.91
C SER A 179 -12.45 -2.27 -4.12
N SER A 180 -11.38 -1.46 -4.19
CA SER A 180 -10.15 -1.69 -3.40
C SER A 180 -10.26 -1.21 -1.94
N SER A 181 -11.40 -1.47 -1.31
CA SER A 181 -11.76 -0.95 0.02
C SER A 181 -10.75 -1.36 1.09
N GLY A 182 -10.37 -2.65 1.14
CA GLY A 182 -9.43 -3.14 2.12
C GLY A 182 -8.04 -2.53 1.95
N SER A 183 -7.57 -2.32 0.72
CA SER A 183 -6.27 -1.67 0.45
C SER A 183 -6.26 -0.22 0.97
N GLY A 184 -7.33 0.56 0.68
CA GLY A 184 -7.45 1.93 1.16
C GLY A 184 -7.51 2.03 2.69
N VAL A 185 -8.38 1.22 3.31
CA VAL A 185 -8.51 1.17 4.78
C VAL A 185 -7.24 0.68 5.45
N ALA A 186 -6.59 -0.36 4.93
CA ALA A 186 -5.37 -0.90 5.52
C ALA A 186 -4.20 0.08 5.43
N ALA A 187 -4.10 0.86 4.35
CA ALA A 187 -3.10 1.92 4.23
C ALA A 187 -3.36 3.03 5.28
N ALA A 188 -4.61 3.49 5.41
CA ALA A 188 -5.01 4.55 6.32
C ALA A 188 -4.87 4.16 7.81
N ALA A 189 -5.14 2.90 8.14
CA ALA A 189 -5.12 2.39 9.51
C ALA A 189 -3.77 1.78 9.93
N ASN A 190 -2.68 2.05 9.19
CA ASN A 190 -1.34 1.48 9.43
C ASN A 190 -1.33 -0.05 9.58
N MET A 191 -2.11 -0.76 8.77
CA MET A 191 -2.13 -2.24 8.74
C MET A 191 -1.11 -2.81 7.74
N ALA A 192 -0.46 -1.96 6.94
CA ALA A 192 0.70 -2.29 6.11
C ALA A 192 1.53 -1.01 5.80
N ALA A 193 2.77 -1.21 5.36
CA ALA A 193 3.60 -0.11 4.88
C ALA A 193 3.05 0.45 3.55
N VAL A 194 2.74 -0.44 2.62
CA VAL A 194 2.17 -0.09 1.31
C VAL A 194 1.13 -1.11 0.87
N THR A 195 0.21 -0.72 -0.01
CA THR A 195 -0.81 -1.62 -0.54
C THR A 195 -0.99 -1.49 -2.05
N LEU A 196 -1.51 -2.53 -2.70
CA LEU A 196 -1.97 -2.48 -4.09
C LEU A 196 -3.49 -2.60 -4.18
N GLY A 197 -4.08 -1.79 -5.05
CA GLY A 197 -5.46 -1.91 -5.50
C GLY A 197 -5.55 -2.21 -7.00
N THR A 198 -6.78 -2.42 -7.48
CA THR A 198 -7.07 -2.55 -8.90
C THR A 198 -8.22 -1.63 -9.27
N GLU A 199 -8.17 -1.03 -10.45
CA GLU A 199 -9.21 -0.14 -10.94
C GLU A 199 -9.64 -0.47 -12.36
N THR A 200 -10.95 -0.59 -12.52
CA THR A 200 -11.66 -0.53 -13.80
C THR A 200 -12.22 0.87 -13.99
N ASP A 201 -13.00 1.32 -13.01
CA ASP A 201 -13.52 2.68 -12.90
C ASP A 201 -13.62 3.05 -11.41
N GLY A 202 -12.87 4.06 -10.97
CA GLY A 202 -12.85 4.58 -9.59
C GLY A 202 -12.33 3.65 -8.49
N SER A 203 -12.10 2.36 -8.75
CA SER A 203 -11.82 1.35 -7.74
C SER A 203 -10.47 1.43 -7.01
N ILE A 204 -9.57 2.33 -7.39
CA ILE A 204 -8.38 2.78 -6.65
C ILE A 204 -8.62 4.19 -6.13
N LEU A 205 -9.04 5.13 -6.99
CA LEU A 205 -9.14 6.55 -6.66
C LEU A 205 -10.23 6.85 -5.62
N CYS A 206 -11.41 6.24 -5.75
CA CYS A 206 -12.52 6.43 -4.83
C CYS A 206 -12.20 5.92 -3.41
N PRO A 207 -11.79 4.65 -3.19
CA PRO A 207 -11.41 4.21 -1.85
C PRO A 207 -10.15 4.92 -1.33
N SER A 208 -9.28 5.46 -2.20
CA SER A 208 -8.17 6.31 -1.73
C SER A 208 -8.69 7.63 -1.15
N SER A 209 -9.60 8.31 -1.88
CA SER A 209 -10.21 9.56 -1.45
C SER A 209 -11.03 9.41 -0.16
N PHE A 210 -11.86 8.36 -0.07
CA PHE A 210 -12.73 8.13 1.10
C PHE A 210 -11.97 7.73 2.37
N ASN A 211 -10.76 7.20 2.24
CA ASN A 211 -9.93 6.79 3.36
C ASN A 211 -8.67 7.67 3.52
N SER A 212 -8.65 8.87 2.92
CA SER A 212 -7.57 9.86 3.07
C SER A 212 -6.17 9.32 2.76
N VAL A 213 -6.04 8.50 1.72
CA VAL A 213 -4.75 7.99 1.22
C VAL A 213 -4.53 8.37 -0.23
N VAL A 214 -3.30 8.24 -0.70
CA VAL A 214 -2.91 8.46 -2.09
C VAL A 214 -3.16 7.19 -2.89
N GLY A 215 -3.90 7.31 -3.98
CA GLY A 215 -4.07 6.26 -4.99
C GLY A 215 -3.54 6.72 -6.33
N ILE A 216 -2.78 5.87 -7.02
CA ILE A 216 -2.39 6.12 -8.42
C ILE A 216 -3.05 5.05 -9.28
N LYS A 217 -3.95 5.47 -10.17
CA LYS A 217 -4.42 4.64 -11.28
C LYS A 217 -3.51 4.90 -12.49
N PRO A 218 -2.60 3.99 -12.85
CA PRO A 218 -1.71 4.26 -13.97
C PRO A 218 -2.44 4.17 -15.32
N THR A 219 -1.74 4.63 -16.37
CA THR A 219 -2.13 4.41 -17.76
C THR A 219 -2.33 2.92 -18.03
N LEU A 220 -3.32 2.57 -18.86
CA LEU A 220 -3.57 1.19 -19.25
C LEU A 220 -2.29 0.53 -19.79
N GLY A 221 -1.94 -0.63 -19.25
CA GLY A 221 -0.76 -1.39 -19.65
C GLY A 221 0.55 -0.95 -19.00
N LEU A 222 0.60 0.15 -18.24
CA LEU A 222 1.85 0.55 -17.58
C LEU A 222 2.28 -0.50 -16.53
N THR A 223 1.31 -1.12 -15.87
CA THR A 223 1.46 -2.25 -14.94
C THR A 223 0.76 -3.48 -15.53
N SER A 224 1.37 -4.66 -15.33
CA SER A 224 0.81 -5.92 -15.84
C SER A 224 -0.47 -6.29 -15.12
N ARG A 225 -1.47 -6.77 -15.88
CA ARG A 225 -2.74 -7.31 -15.36
C ARG A 225 -2.75 -8.83 -15.34
N ALA A 226 -1.68 -9.47 -15.82
CA ALA A 226 -1.61 -10.92 -15.88
C ALA A 226 -1.68 -11.52 -14.46
N GLY A 227 -2.60 -12.45 -14.25
CA GLY A 227 -2.83 -13.08 -12.95
C GLY A 227 -3.69 -12.23 -11.99
N VAL A 228 -4.37 -11.21 -12.48
CA VAL A 228 -5.43 -10.51 -11.73
C VAL A 228 -6.78 -11.01 -12.22
N VAL A 229 -7.72 -11.29 -11.30
CA VAL A 229 -9.12 -11.60 -11.67
C VAL A 229 -9.72 -10.35 -12.34
N PRO A 230 -10.06 -10.41 -13.64
CA PRO A 230 -10.37 -9.22 -14.41
C PRO A 230 -11.84 -8.80 -14.29
N ILE A 231 -12.12 -7.55 -14.69
CA ILE A 231 -13.44 -7.12 -15.19
C ILE A 231 -13.32 -6.89 -16.70
N THR A 232 -12.40 -6.03 -17.14
CA THR A 232 -12.24 -5.70 -18.56
C THR A 232 -10.80 -5.33 -18.94
N THR A 233 -10.32 -5.91 -20.03
CA THR A 233 -9.00 -5.60 -20.58
C THR A 233 -8.90 -4.19 -21.18
N ARG A 234 -10.00 -3.43 -21.27
CA ARG A 234 -9.98 -2.06 -21.81
C ARG A 234 -9.68 -0.99 -20.77
N GLN A 235 -9.89 -1.28 -19.49
CA GLN A 235 -9.79 -0.28 -18.42
C GLN A 235 -8.98 -0.77 -17.22
N ASP A 236 -8.97 -2.08 -16.96
CA ASP A 236 -8.34 -2.64 -15.77
C ASP A 236 -6.87 -2.24 -15.65
N SER A 237 -6.50 -1.79 -14.45
CA SER A 237 -5.14 -1.44 -14.10
C SER A 237 -4.85 -1.78 -12.64
N VAL A 238 -3.59 -2.07 -12.33
CA VAL A 238 -3.12 -2.29 -10.97
C VAL A 238 -2.31 -1.07 -10.53
N GLY A 239 -2.59 -0.54 -9.35
CA GLY A 239 -1.95 0.67 -8.87
C GLY A 239 -1.74 0.70 -7.36
N PRO A 240 -0.77 1.50 -6.90
CA PRO A 240 -0.47 1.66 -5.49
C PRO A 240 -1.54 2.47 -4.76
N MET A 241 -1.77 2.10 -3.50
CA MET A 241 -2.58 2.85 -2.53
C MET A 241 -1.75 2.98 -1.23
N CYS A 242 -1.24 4.18 -0.96
CA CYS A 242 -0.28 4.44 0.11
C CYS A 242 -0.59 5.75 0.83
N ARG A 243 -0.03 5.98 2.01
CA ARG A 243 -0.29 7.22 2.78
C ARG A 243 0.35 8.46 2.16
N THR A 244 1.47 8.30 1.47
CA THR A 244 2.18 9.40 0.81
C THR A 244 2.36 9.18 -0.69
N VAL A 245 2.54 10.29 -1.43
CA VAL A 245 2.89 10.24 -2.86
C VAL A 245 4.26 9.56 -3.06
N SER A 246 5.22 9.78 -2.17
CA SER A 246 6.54 9.14 -2.26
C SER A 246 6.42 7.62 -2.22
N ASP A 247 5.66 7.08 -1.27
CA ASP A 247 5.48 5.63 -1.13
C ASP A 247 4.74 5.04 -2.34
N ALA A 248 3.70 5.74 -2.83
CA ALA A 248 2.98 5.33 -4.02
C ALA A 248 3.90 5.28 -5.25
N VAL A 249 4.81 6.25 -5.41
CA VAL A 249 5.78 6.27 -6.52
C VAL A 249 6.84 5.17 -6.38
N HIS A 250 7.36 4.91 -5.17
CA HIS A 250 8.25 3.78 -4.91
C HIS A 250 7.63 2.44 -5.35
N VAL A 251 6.35 2.25 -5.02
CA VAL A 251 5.61 1.05 -5.41
C VAL A 251 5.35 1.02 -6.91
N LEU A 252 4.93 2.14 -7.51
CA LEU A 252 4.72 2.23 -8.95
C LEU A 252 5.98 1.84 -9.71
N ASP A 253 7.13 2.42 -9.36
CA ASP A 253 8.41 2.11 -10.01
C ASP A 253 8.80 0.64 -9.94
N ALA A 254 8.47 -0.03 -8.84
CA ALA A 254 8.72 -1.46 -8.71
C ALA A 254 7.84 -2.30 -9.65
N ILE A 255 6.60 -1.87 -9.93
CA ILE A 255 5.60 -2.70 -10.62
C ILE A 255 5.38 -2.37 -12.10
N VAL A 256 5.88 -1.23 -12.59
CA VAL A 256 5.76 -0.86 -14.02
C VAL A 256 6.68 -1.67 -14.93
N GLY A 257 6.21 -1.93 -16.14
CA GLY A 257 7.05 -2.50 -17.21
C GLY A 257 6.43 -3.66 -17.96
N TYR A 258 7.11 -4.03 -19.04
CA TYR A 258 6.70 -5.10 -19.94
C TYR A 258 6.44 -6.43 -19.21
N ASP A 259 5.37 -7.11 -19.62
CA ASP A 259 5.07 -8.48 -19.22
C ASP A 259 4.59 -9.26 -20.44
N LYS A 260 5.26 -10.38 -20.74
CA LYS A 260 4.90 -11.25 -21.86
C LYS A 260 3.49 -11.82 -21.74
N LEU A 261 2.96 -11.96 -20.52
CA LEU A 261 1.62 -12.49 -20.25
C LEU A 261 0.54 -11.41 -20.35
N ASP A 262 0.95 -10.16 -20.57
CA ASP A 262 0.09 -9.00 -20.87
C ASP A 262 0.75 -8.14 -21.96
N ALA A 263 1.26 -8.81 -23.00
CA ALA A 263 2.22 -8.21 -23.93
C ALA A 263 1.62 -7.06 -24.74
N ALA A 264 0.36 -7.16 -25.16
CA ALA A 264 -0.27 -6.15 -26.01
C ALA A 264 -0.36 -4.80 -25.28
N ALA A 265 -0.88 -4.79 -24.05
CA ALA A 265 -1.05 -3.57 -23.27
C ALA A 265 0.32 -3.04 -22.78
N THR A 266 1.16 -3.92 -22.23
CA THR A 266 2.43 -3.47 -21.63
C THR A 266 3.48 -3.04 -22.65
N ARG A 267 3.46 -3.60 -23.87
CA ARG A 267 4.31 -3.12 -24.97
C ARG A 267 3.88 -1.73 -25.45
N ALA A 268 2.57 -1.50 -25.59
CA ALA A 268 2.07 -0.19 -26.02
C ALA A 268 2.40 0.91 -24.99
N ALA A 269 2.36 0.58 -23.70
CA ALA A 269 2.60 1.51 -22.61
C ALA A 269 4.09 1.72 -22.26
N SER A 270 5.00 0.86 -22.70
CA SER A 270 6.41 0.90 -22.26
C SER A 270 7.11 2.21 -22.61
N LYS A 271 6.68 2.89 -23.69
CA LYS A 271 7.18 4.22 -24.08
C LYS A 271 6.89 5.33 -23.06
N TYR A 272 5.95 5.12 -22.14
CA TYR A 272 5.60 6.08 -21.09
C TYR A 272 6.36 5.84 -19.78
N ILE A 273 7.21 4.82 -19.73
CA ILE A 273 8.08 4.56 -18.58
C ILE A 273 9.34 5.41 -18.77
N PRO A 274 9.58 6.40 -17.90
CA PRO A 274 10.73 7.29 -18.00
C PRO A 274 12.04 6.53 -17.78
N TYR A 275 13.09 6.92 -18.50
CA TYR A 275 14.44 6.48 -18.17
C TYR A 275 14.81 6.93 -16.75
N GLY A 276 15.24 6.01 -15.90
CA GLY A 276 15.52 6.29 -14.48
C GLY A 276 14.32 6.22 -13.53
N GLY A 277 13.12 5.84 -14.01
CA GLY A 277 11.94 5.64 -13.16
C GLY A 277 11.19 6.93 -12.77
N TYR A 278 10.08 6.80 -12.08
CA TYR A 278 9.19 7.88 -11.65
C TYR A 278 9.70 8.59 -10.40
N LEU A 279 10.56 7.98 -9.59
CA LEU A 279 11.13 8.60 -8.38
C LEU A 279 11.80 9.96 -8.65
N GLN A 280 12.39 10.14 -9.83
CA GLN A 280 13.01 11.40 -10.25
C GLN A 280 12.04 12.60 -10.30
N PHE A 281 10.73 12.35 -10.29
CA PHE A 281 9.69 13.37 -10.34
C PHE A 281 9.16 13.78 -8.97
N LEU A 282 9.66 13.19 -7.88
CA LEU A 282 9.37 13.62 -6.51
C LEU A 282 10.09 14.93 -6.17
N LYS A 283 9.62 16.03 -6.76
CA LYS A 283 10.19 17.39 -6.60
C LYS A 283 9.25 18.25 -5.75
N LYS A 284 9.78 18.81 -4.65
CA LYS A 284 9.00 19.69 -3.74
C LYS A 284 8.38 20.88 -4.45
N ASP A 285 9.06 21.41 -5.47
CA ASP A 285 8.63 22.53 -6.31
C ASP A 285 8.03 22.09 -7.66
N GLY A 286 7.58 20.83 -7.78
CA GLY A 286 7.10 20.26 -9.04
C GLY A 286 5.92 21.01 -9.70
N LEU A 287 5.15 21.77 -8.92
CA LEU A 287 4.04 22.61 -9.40
C LEU A 287 4.49 23.94 -10.03
N ARG A 288 5.75 24.37 -9.82
CA ARG A 288 6.26 25.61 -10.39
C ARG A 288 6.15 25.58 -11.92
N GLY A 289 5.55 26.63 -12.47
CA GLY A 289 5.35 26.80 -13.92
C GLY A 289 4.36 25.83 -14.56
N LYS A 290 3.63 25.01 -13.78
CA LYS A 290 2.60 24.11 -14.32
C LYS A 290 1.29 24.83 -14.55
N ARG A 291 0.60 24.46 -15.64
CA ARG A 291 -0.76 24.90 -15.95
C ARG A 291 -1.71 23.74 -15.65
N ILE A 292 -2.70 23.98 -14.80
CA ILE A 292 -3.67 22.97 -14.37
C ILE A 292 -5.05 23.41 -14.80
N GLY A 293 -5.72 22.60 -15.62
CA GLY A 293 -7.12 22.79 -15.98
C GLY A 293 -8.01 22.24 -14.87
N VAL A 294 -8.94 23.05 -14.38
CA VAL A 294 -9.85 22.68 -13.28
C VAL A 294 -11.29 22.60 -13.81
N PRO A 295 -11.88 21.40 -13.95
CA PRO A 295 -13.25 21.24 -14.42
C PRO A 295 -14.25 21.57 -13.29
N ASN A 296 -14.37 22.85 -12.94
CA ASN A 296 -15.17 23.33 -11.80
C ASN A 296 -16.60 22.80 -11.81
N VAL A 297 -17.26 22.73 -12.97
CA VAL A 297 -18.66 22.26 -13.06
C VAL A 297 -18.81 20.83 -12.54
N LEU A 298 -17.86 19.94 -12.84
CA LEU A 298 -17.90 18.55 -12.38
C LEU A 298 -17.59 18.42 -10.89
N PHE A 299 -16.68 19.26 -10.37
CA PHE A 299 -16.28 19.18 -8.97
C PHE A 299 -17.20 19.93 -8.03
N GLN A 300 -17.87 20.98 -8.48
CA GLN A 300 -18.73 21.79 -7.63
C GLN A 300 -20.15 21.21 -7.53
N GLN A 301 -20.62 20.52 -8.57
CA GLN A 301 -21.92 19.85 -8.55
C GLN A 301 -21.94 18.74 -7.49
N GLY A 302 -22.86 18.84 -6.53
CA GLY A 302 -23.08 17.83 -5.49
C GLY A 302 -22.20 17.98 -4.24
N LEU A 303 -21.32 18.99 -4.15
CA LEU A 303 -20.60 19.28 -2.92
C LEU A 303 -21.46 20.09 -1.95
N GLY A 304 -21.53 19.63 -0.70
CA GLY A 304 -22.03 20.44 0.40
C GLY A 304 -21.07 21.57 0.76
N GLU A 305 -21.54 22.52 1.56
CA GLU A 305 -20.75 23.72 1.92
C GLU A 305 -19.39 23.39 2.54
N LYS A 306 -19.32 22.35 3.38
CA LYS A 306 -18.07 21.93 4.02
C LYS A 306 -17.06 21.45 2.97
N GLN A 307 -17.48 20.60 2.04
CA GLN A 307 -16.63 20.13 0.96
C GLN A 307 -16.20 21.27 0.04
N MET A 308 -17.11 22.20 -0.27
CA MET A 308 -16.80 23.37 -1.09
C MET A 308 -15.71 24.26 -0.47
N ARG A 309 -15.79 24.51 0.85
CA ARG A 309 -14.75 25.26 1.56
C ARG A 309 -13.37 24.58 1.49
N VAL A 310 -13.33 23.27 1.68
CA VAL A 310 -12.08 22.50 1.57
C VAL A 310 -11.54 22.55 0.14
N TYR A 311 -12.42 22.39 -0.86
CA TYR A 311 -12.06 22.46 -2.27
C TYR A 311 -11.38 23.79 -2.62
N GLU A 312 -12.03 24.92 -2.30
CA GLU A 312 -11.48 26.25 -2.60
C GLU A 312 -10.17 26.51 -1.85
N GLN A 313 -10.06 26.05 -0.59
CA GLN A 313 -8.81 26.15 0.17
C GLN A 313 -7.65 25.39 -0.49
N GLN A 314 -7.88 24.15 -0.93
CA GLN A 314 -6.83 23.36 -1.60
C GLN A 314 -6.49 23.93 -2.98
N LEU A 315 -7.48 24.42 -3.73
CA LEU A 315 -7.25 25.08 -5.01
C LEU A 315 -6.41 26.36 -4.83
N GLY A 316 -6.71 27.16 -3.82
CA GLY A 316 -5.90 28.32 -3.44
C GLY A 316 -4.46 27.94 -3.10
N ARG A 317 -4.25 26.86 -2.34
CA ARG A 317 -2.92 26.34 -2.01
C ARG A 317 -2.15 25.89 -3.27
N MET A 318 -2.80 25.19 -4.20
CA MET A 318 -2.19 24.78 -5.47
C MET A 318 -1.74 25.97 -6.31
N ARG A 319 -2.57 27.03 -6.37
CA ARG A 319 -2.22 28.29 -7.04
C ARG A 319 -0.96 28.88 -6.42
N LEU A 320 -0.90 29.06 -5.11
CA LEU A 320 0.27 29.61 -4.41
C LEU A 320 1.56 28.82 -4.76
N LEU A 321 1.51 27.49 -4.68
CA LEU A 321 2.65 26.62 -4.99
C LEU A 321 3.13 26.72 -6.46
N SER A 322 2.28 27.19 -7.37
CA SER A 322 2.63 27.39 -8.78
C SER A 322 3.34 28.72 -9.06
N TYR A 323 3.16 29.74 -8.20
CA TYR A 323 3.63 31.11 -8.41
C TYR A 323 4.96 31.47 -7.71
N PHE A 324 5.33 30.84 -6.59
CA PHE A 324 6.54 31.22 -5.85
C PHE A 324 7.84 30.75 -6.52
N LYS A 325 8.69 31.72 -6.92
CA LYS A 325 10.14 31.53 -7.12
C LYS A 325 10.79 31.36 -5.74
N SER A 326 11.66 30.38 -5.57
CA SER A 326 12.53 30.31 -4.38
C SER A 326 13.57 31.43 -4.49
N PRO A 327 14.00 32.03 -3.37
CA PRO A 327 15.09 33.00 -3.37
C PRO A 327 16.37 32.40 -3.97
#